data_AF-A0A7S4QRU8-F1
#
_entry.id   AF-A0A7S4QRU8-F1
#
_cell.length_a   1.000
_cell.length_b   1.000
_cell.length_c   1.000
_cell.angle_alpha   90.00
_cell.angle_beta   90.00
_cell.angle_gamma   90.00
#
_symmetry.space_group_name_H-M   'P 1'
#
loop_
_entity.id
_entity.type
_entity.pdbx_description
1 polymer ?
#
loop_
_entity_poly.entity_id
_entity_poly.type
_entity_poly.pdbx_seq_one_letter_code
_entity_poly.pdbx_strand_id
1 'polypeptide(L)'
;ARTLSQPQRLALEQFLLKRRRPKTPDPNGGDSAGALTAPPAEPAPAAVETSGEEASLPIPPPAAPAVAAAPLGEPVLPPAAVPAGRQAEPAPAAPPALVPQPAVPAPPRRAKEAEVRDLSSSPCDSSVPPDGRAKGIGHHRKGGETLYFATVGVCWLVFRSRSRRSLHEARSHLGSLMEIKRRITLNMEPFDDRVRAAVSGVLRERHVRGDSDVGLSIFVRVAASHWIGRDLVTPMHGPEEIGSVLDAWRRLRDARGLPSIGGRGLLWRHSPEEIGAMWSRVRQAYLELCVARGADAQRLATRLDGLEAARLSHREREVERWRRYCSERDAMQRKRDTAACSRQRQRQYRLERREAWLSRAKERCAAVHRARERRALRIVERLVAQWSALEKVRSERAPKQRRRPQWQQQAGQRPQVTPQQRRRGGLPERRLPPPHQER
;
A
#
# COMPACT_ATOMS: atom_id res chain seq x y z
N ALA A 1 9.22 21.54 13.95
CA ALA A 1 10.19 21.15 15.00
C ALA A 1 10.81 22.37 15.69
N ARG A 2 11.44 23.30 14.96
CA ARG A 2 12.14 24.46 15.57
C ARG A 2 11.22 25.47 16.29
N THR A 3 9.94 25.53 15.95
CA THR A 3 8.95 26.44 16.56
C THR A 3 8.08 25.82 17.64
N LEU A 4 8.22 24.51 17.90
CA LEU A 4 7.39 23.81 18.89
C LEU A 4 7.98 23.98 20.29
N SER A 5 7.12 24.15 21.29
CA SER A 5 7.52 24.09 22.69
C SER A 5 8.02 22.69 23.05
N GLN A 6 8.86 22.57 24.09
CA GLN A 6 9.42 21.29 24.52
C GLN A 6 8.37 20.17 24.73
N PRO A 7 7.22 20.40 25.40
CA PRO A 7 6.20 19.35 25.52
C PRO A 7 5.57 18.95 24.17
N GLN A 8 5.43 19.88 23.22
CA GLN A 8 4.92 19.57 21.88
C GLN A 8 5.91 18.76 21.04
N ARG A 9 7.22 18.95 21.25
CA ARG A 9 8.26 18.13 20.60
C ARG A 9 8.25 16.70 21.14
N LEU A 10 8.14 16.54 22.47
CA LEU A 10 8.05 15.22 23.10
C LEU A 10 6.79 14.46 22.67
N ALA A 11 5.64 15.14 22.57
CA ALA A 11 4.41 14.56 22.05
C ALA A 11 4.55 14.12 20.57
N LEU A 12 5.24 14.93 19.75
CA LEU A 12 5.51 14.60 18.35
C LEU A 12 6.47 13.41 18.21
N GLU A 13 7.52 13.34 19.04
CA GLU A 13 8.47 12.22 19.05
C GLU A 13 7.80 10.91 19.49
N GLN A 14 7.00 10.94 20.57
CA GLN A 14 6.24 9.77 20.99
C GLN A 14 5.23 9.30 19.92
N PHE A 15 4.61 10.26 19.21
CA PHE A 15 3.71 9.95 18.09
C PHE A 15 4.46 9.30 16.92
N LEU A 16 5.66 9.77 16.58
CA LEU A 16 6.48 9.21 15.52
C LEU A 16 7.07 7.84 15.88
N LEU A 17 7.46 7.61 17.15
CA LEU A 17 7.89 6.30 17.65
C LEU A 17 6.76 5.27 17.58
N LYS A 18 5.52 5.64 17.91
CA LYS A 18 4.35 4.75 17.77
C LYS A 18 4.08 4.35 16.31
N ARG A 19 4.41 5.21 15.35
CA ARG A 19 4.28 4.89 13.90
C ARG A 19 5.45 4.08 13.33
N ARG A 20 6.58 4.02 14.01
CA ARG A 20 7.76 3.25 13.62
C ARG A 20 7.80 1.84 14.24
N ARG A 21 6.67 1.23 14.58
CA ARG A 21 6.67 -0.21 14.83
C ARG A 21 7.03 -0.91 13.52
N PRO A 22 8.18 -1.62 13.45
CA PRO A 22 8.47 -2.44 12.28
C PRO A 22 7.34 -3.47 12.15
N LYS A 23 6.84 -3.62 10.93
CA LYS A 23 5.91 -4.69 10.58
C LYS A 23 6.63 -6.00 10.91
N THR A 24 6.19 -6.67 11.98
CA THR A 24 6.66 -8.03 12.29
C THR A 24 6.39 -8.89 11.05
N PRO A 25 7.41 -9.59 10.51
CA PRO A 25 7.19 -10.52 9.42
C PRO A 25 6.24 -11.62 9.89
N ASP A 26 5.24 -11.95 9.06
CA ASP A 26 4.33 -13.06 9.30
C ASP A 26 5.12 -14.37 9.49
N PRO A 27 4.91 -15.13 10.57
CA PRO A 27 5.63 -16.38 10.82
C PRO A 27 5.20 -17.55 9.93
N ASN A 28 4.33 -17.34 8.93
CA ASN A 28 3.78 -18.40 8.06
C ASN A 28 4.42 -18.47 6.65
N GLY A 29 5.56 -17.82 6.44
CA GLY A 29 6.38 -18.04 5.24
C GLY A 29 7.21 -19.32 5.37
N GLY A 30 6.58 -20.47 5.14
CA GLY A 30 7.27 -21.75 5.09
C GLY A 30 8.18 -21.84 3.87
N ASP A 31 9.48 -21.69 4.09
CA ASP A 31 10.52 -22.21 3.22
C ASP A 31 11.39 -23.18 4.03
N SER A 32 11.21 -24.46 3.74
CA SER A 32 12.01 -25.56 4.22
C SER A 32 13.38 -25.54 3.54
N ALA A 33 14.44 -25.29 4.29
CA ALA A 33 15.79 -25.75 3.97
C ALA A 33 16.58 -25.89 5.27
N GLY A 34 17.13 -27.09 5.48
CA GLY A 34 17.59 -27.56 6.78
C GLY A 34 18.87 -26.92 7.29
N ALA A 35 18.97 -26.90 8.62
CA ALA A 35 20.23 -27.05 9.33
C ALA A 35 19.91 -27.55 10.75
N LEU A 36 20.31 -28.79 11.02
CA LEU A 36 20.35 -29.41 12.33
C LEU A 36 21.31 -28.62 13.24
N THR A 37 20.80 -28.05 14.31
CA THR A 37 21.63 -27.79 15.50
C THR A 37 20.73 -27.86 16.73
N ALA A 38 21.00 -28.84 17.58
CA ALA A 38 20.29 -29.08 18.83
C ALA A 38 20.58 -27.98 19.87
N PRO A 39 19.58 -27.51 20.63
CA PRO A 39 19.83 -26.72 21.84
C PRO A 39 19.96 -27.64 23.08
N PRO A 40 20.77 -27.22 24.09
CA PRO A 40 20.94 -27.95 25.33
C PRO A 40 19.76 -27.72 26.30
N ALA A 41 19.59 -28.70 27.17
CA ALA A 41 18.56 -28.77 28.20
C ALA A 41 18.62 -27.62 29.22
N GLU A 42 17.44 -27.10 29.57
CA GLU A 42 17.21 -26.30 30.79
C GLU A 42 16.54 -27.17 31.87
N PRO A 43 16.86 -26.94 33.17
CA PRO A 43 16.38 -27.75 34.27
C PRO A 43 15.01 -27.29 34.82
N ALA A 44 14.33 -28.25 35.45
CA ALA A 44 13.03 -28.14 36.08
C ALA A 44 12.91 -27.04 37.16
N PRO A 45 11.74 -26.40 37.31
CA PRO A 45 11.44 -25.58 38.47
C PRO A 45 10.86 -26.42 39.63
N ALA A 46 11.34 -26.09 40.82
CA ALA A 46 10.94 -26.62 42.11
C ALA A 46 9.49 -26.26 42.48
N ALA A 47 8.90 -27.16 43.26
CA ALA A 47 7.61 -27.01 43.92
C ALA A 47 7.62 -25.82 44.90
N VAL A 48 6.55 -25.03 44.87
CA VAL A 48 6.16 -24.15 45.98
C VAL A 48 4.68 -24.39 46.25
N GLU A 49 4.44 -25.02 47.39
CA GLU A 49 3.16 -25.06 48.08
C GLU A 49 2.81 -23.65 48.57
N THR A 50 1.61 -23.17 48.27
CA THR A 50 0.91 -22.24 49.16
C THR A 50 -0.59 -22.50 49.03
N SER A 51 -1.14 -22.99 50.14
CA SER A 51 -2.54 -23.12 50.47
C SER A 51 -3.28 -21.78 50.35
N GLY A 52 -4.49 -21.83 49.80
CA GLY A 52 -5.39 -20.68 49.65
C GLY A 52 -6.83 -21.18 49.64
N GLU A 53 -7.41 -21.16 50.82
CA GLU A 53 -8.76 -21.53 51.22
C GLU A 53 -9.81 -20.64 50.55
N GLU A 54 -10.74 -21.20 49.76
CA GLU A 54 -11.98 -20.50 49.42
C GLU A 54 -13.14 -21.50 49.27
N ALA A 55 -14.08 -21.39 50.20
CA ALA A 55 -15.32 -22.15 50.23
C ALA A 55 -16.26 -21.66 49.12
N SER A 56 -16.76 -22.58 48.29
CA SER A 56 -17.92 -22.34 47.44
C SER A 56 -18.83 -23.57 47.43
N LEU A 57 -20.09 -23.30 47.76
CA LEU A 57 -21.21 -24.22 47.87
C LEU A 57 -21.59 -24.85 46.50
N PRO A 58 -22.19 -26.05 46.49
CA PRO A 58 -22.51 -26.77 45.26
C PRO A 58 -23.79 -26.24 44.58
N ILE A 59 -23.66 -25.88 43.30
CA ILE A 59 -24.78 -25.69 42.37
C ILE A 59 -25.13 -27.07 41.77
N PRO A 60 -26.39 -27.53 41.81
CA PRO A 60 -26.77 -28.80 41.19
C PRO A 60 -26.86 -28.68 39.66
N PRO A 61 -26.49 -29.73 38.91
CA PRO A 61 -26.54 -29.72 37.44
C PRO A 61 -28.00 -29.81 36.93
N PRO A 62 -28.36 -29.09 35.85
CA PRO A 62 -29.67 -29.22 35.22
C PRO A 62 -29.77 -30.53 34.42
N ALA A 63 -30.89 -31.20 34.62
CA ALA A 63 -31.30 -32.43 33.94
C ALA A 63 -31.31 -32.27 32.41
N ALA A 64 -30.61 -33.17 31.73
CA ALA A 64 -30.70 -33.35 30.29
C ALA A 64 -32.01 -34.09 29.93
N PRO A 65 -32.82 -33.61 28.98
CA PRO A 65 -33.93 -34.39 28.44
C PRO A 65 -33.41 -35.43 27.45
N ALA A 66 -33.85 -36.66 27.65
CA ALA A 66 -33.69 -37.79 26.76
C ALA A 66 -34.29 -37.47 25.38
N VAL A 67 -33.44 -37.47 24.35
CA VAL A 67 -33.88 -37.52 22.95
C VAL A 67 -33.62 -38.92 22.43
N ALA A 68 -34.71 -39.55 22.00
CA ALA A 68 -34.77 -40.90 21.48
C ALA A 68 -33.79 -41.12 20.32
N ALA A 69 -33.03 -42.20 20.44
CA ALA A 69 -32.24 -42.77 19.36
C ALA A 69 -33.17 -43.35 18.29
N ALA A 70 -33.11 -42.81 17.07
CA ALA A 70 -33.57 -43.47 15.86
C ALA A 70 -32.34 -44.00 15.10
N PRO A 71 -32.37 -45.23 14.55
CA PRO A 71 -31.21 -45.86 13.94
C PRO A 71 -30.87 -45.23 12.59
N LEU A 72 -29.60 -44.84 12.44
CA LEU A 72 -28.99 -44.49 11.16
C LEU A 72 -28.90 -45.75 10.30
N GLY A 73 -29.66 -45.77 9.21
CA GLY A 73 -29.44 -46.71 8.11
C GLY A 73 -28.15 -46.37 7.39
N GLU A 74 -27.26 -47.35 7.28
CA GLU A 74 -26.04 -47.28 6.47
C GLU A 74 -26.38 -47.06 4.99
N PRO A 75 -25.84 -46.02 4.34
CA PRO A 75 -25.87 -45.94 2.88
C PRO A 75 -24.83 -46.90 2.29
N VAL A 76 -25.32 -47.99 1.71
CA VAL A 76 -24.56 -48.89 0.82
C VAL A 76 -23.92 -48.07 -0.30
N LEU A 77 -22.60 -47.94 -0.25
CA LEU A 77 -21.79 -47.41 -1.34
C LEU A 77 -21.79 -48.41 -2.52
N PRO A 78 -22.09 -47.99 -3.75
CA PRO A 78 -21.89 -48.86 -4.91
C PRO A 78 -20.39 -49.09 -5.18
N PRO A 79 -20.00 -50.29 -5.64
CA PRO A 79 -18.61 -50.65 -5.85
C PRO A 79 -17.96 -49.84 -6.98
N ALA A 80 -16.69 -49.50 -6.74
CA ALA A 80 -15.80 -48.80 -7.64
C ALA A 80 -15.77 -49.46 -9.03
N ALA A 81 -16.27 -48.72 -10.03
CA ALA A 81 -16.05 -49.04 -11.43
C ALA A 81 -14.58 -48.82 -11.78
N VAL A 82 -13.92 -49.92 -12.13
CA VAL A 82 -12.59 -49.99 -12.73
C VAL A 82 -12.57 -49.16 -14.02
N PRO A 83 -11.69 -48.16 -14.19
CA PRO A 83 -11.49 -47.53 -15.49
C PRO A 83 -10.64 -48.45 -16.37
N ALA A 84 -11.33 -49.25 -17.18
CA ALA A 84 -10.76 -49.93 -18.33
C ALA A 84 -10.36 -48.90 -19.41
N GLY A 85 -9.16 -49.05 -19.96
CA GLY A 85 -8.83 -48.58 -21.30
C GLY A 85 -8.55 -47.08 -21.46
N ARG A 86 -7.32 -46.66 -21.12
CA ARG A 86 -6.66 -45.55 -21.83
C ARG A 86 -6.47 -45.97 -23.29
N GLN A 87 -7.44 -45.66 -24.14
CA GLN A 87 -7.18 -45.52 -25.57
C GLN A 87 -6.42 -44.20 -25.76
N ALA A 88 -5.29 -44.28 -26.45
CA ALA A 88 -4.48 -43.14 -26.82
C ALA A 88 -5.31 -42.20 -27.69
N GLU A 89 -5.62 -41.01 -27.17
CA GLU A 89 -6.08 -39.90 -28.00
C GLU A 89 -4.99 -39.59 -29.04
N PRO A 90 -5.32 -39.55 -30.34
CA PRO A 90 -4.40 -39.05 -31.35
C PRO A 90 -4.15 -37.56 -31.10
N ALA A 91 -2.88 -37.17 -31.16
CA ALA A 91 -2.43 -35.80 -30.98
C ALA A 91 -3.29 -34.81 -31.79
N PRO A 92 -3.67 -33.64 -31.21
CA PRO A 92 -4.42 -32.65 -31.95
C PRO A 92 -3.61 -32.19 -33.15
N ALA A 93 -4.15 -32.43 -34.34
CA ALA A 93 -3.59 -31.96 -35.60
C ALA A 93 -3.33 -30.45 -35.50
N ALA A 94 -2.12 -30.05 -35.90
CA ALA A 94 -1.72 -28.66 -35.95
C ALA A 94 -2.78 -27.84 -36.73
N PRO A 95 -3.19 -26.68 -36.21
CA PRO A 95 -4.12 -25.82 -36.94
C PRO A 95 -3.52 -25.46 -38.30
N PRO A 96 -4.31 -25.46 -39.39
CA PRO A 96 -3.82 -25.10 -40.70
C PRO A 96 -3.22 -23.69 -40.65
N ALA A 97 -2.04 -23.54 -41.26
CA ALA A 97 -1.37 -22.26 -41.40
C ALA A 97 -2.36 -21.24 -41.97
N LEU A 98 -2.63 -20.19 -41.18
CA LEU A 98 -3.38 -19.02 -41.59
C LEU A 98 -2.71 -18.43 -42.83
N VAL A 99 -3.33 -18.66 -43.99
CA VAL A 99 -3.02 -17.95 -45.23
C VAL A 99 -3.21 -16.46 -44.94
N PRO A 100 -2.20 -15.60 -45.19
CA PRO A 100 -2.35 -14.16 -45.00
C PRO A 100 -3.42 -13.65 -45.98
N GLN A 101 -4.56 -13.21 -45.44
CA GLN A 101 -5.53 -12.49 -46.24
C GLN A 101 -4.90 -11.16 -46.71
N PRO A 102 -5.07 -10.79 -47.99
CA PRO A 102 -4.61 -9.50 -48.49
C PRO A 102 -5.35 -8.38 -47.74
N ALA A 103 -4.60 -7.36 -47.32
CA ALA A 103 -5.11 -6.20 -46.62
C ALA A 103 -6.24 -5.54 -47.41
N VAL A 104 -7.47 -5.63 -46.88
CA VAL A 104 -8.60 -4.85 -47.37
C VAL A 104 -8.30 -3.37 -47.08
N PRO A 105 -8.25 -2.50 -48.10
CA PRO A 105 -7.99 -1.08 -47.90
C PRO A 105 -9.11 -0.46 -47.06
N ALA A 106 -8.73 0.25 -46.01
CA ALA A 106 -9.66 0.97 -45.15
C ALA A 106 -10.49 1.97 -45.98
N PRO A 107 -11.82 2.04 -45.77
CA PRO A 107 -12.65 2.98 -46.50
C PRO A 107 -12.26 4.43 -46.17
N PRO A 108 -12.32 5.34 -47.16
CA PRO A 108 -11.97 6.74 -46.96
C PRO A 108 -12.86 7.37 -45.89
N ARG A 109 -12.23 8.01 -44.92
CA ARG A 109 -12.88 8.84 -43.91
C ARG A 109 -13.68 9.92 -44.64
N ARG A 110 -15.00 9.79 -44.66
CA ARG A 110 -15.90 10.87 -45.06
C ARG A 110 -15.62 12.08 -44.18
N ALA A 111 -15.05 13.10 -44.79
CA ALA A 111 -15.10 14.47 -44.30
C ALA A 111 -16.58 14.83 -44.14
N LYS A 112 -17.03 14.99 -42.90
CA LYS A 112 -18.25 15.73 -42.62
C LYS A 112 -17.87 17.19 -42.49
N GLU A 113 -18.39 17.95 -43.44
CA GLU A 113 -18.40 19.39 -43.47
C GLU A 113 -18.83 19.94 -42.12
N ALA A 114 -18.02 20.89 -41.64
CA ALA A 114 -18.26 21.68 -40.46
C ALA A 114 -19.35 22.70 -40.80
N GLU A 115 -20.55 22.48 -40.28
CA GLU A 115 -21.54 23.54 -40.18
C GLU A 115 -21.22 24.37 -38.93
N VAL A 116 -21.05 25.65 -39.19
CA VAL A 116 -20.61 26.71 -38.30
C VAL A 116 -21.57 26.88 -37.12
N ARG A 117 -21.06 26.67 -35.91
CA ARG A 117 -21.56 27.34 -34.71
C ARG A 117 -20.37 27.92 -33.96
N ASP A 118 -20.29 29.24 -34.02
CA ASP A 118 -19.43 30.08 -33.20
C ASP A 118 -19.57 29.73 -31.73
N LEU A 119 -18.50 29.17 -31.17
CA LEU A 119 -18.20 29.24 -29.74
C LEU A 119 -16.74 29.65 -29.63
N SER A 120 -16.58 30.97 -29.58
CA SER A 120 -15.35 31.65 -29.18
C SER A 120 -14.89 31.13 -27.82
N SER A 121 -13.65 30.67 -27.82
CA SER A 121 -12.87 30.24 -26.69
C SER A 121 -12.57 31.44 -25.79
N SER A 122 -13.19 31.49 -24.62
CA SER A 122 -12.86 32.44 -23.55
C SER A 122 -12.18 31.69 -22.39
N PRO A 123 -11.19 32.28 -21.71
CA PRO A 123 -10.29 31.58 -20.79
C PRO A 123 -11.07 31.08 -19.58
N CYS A 124 -10.67 29.92 -19.07
CA CYS A 124 -11.30 29.21 -17.95
C CYS A 124 -11.14 30.01 -16.65
N ASP A 125 -11.99 31.01 -16.50
CA ASP A 125 -12.19 31.75 -15.27
C ASP A 125 -13.12 30.92 -14.39
N SER A 126 -12.64 30.61 -13.20
CA SER A 126 -13.34 29.89 -12.13
C SER A 126 -14.47 30.73 -11.55
N SER A 127 -15.51 31.01 -12.33
CA SER A 127 -16.67 31.81 -11.92
C SER A 127 -17.93 30.93 -11.80
N VAL A 128 -18.37 30.81 -10.55
CA VAL A 128 -19.72 30.57 -10.02
C VAL A 128 -20.72 29.78 -10.91
N PRO A 129 -21.18 28.58 -10.49
CA PRO A 129 -22.22 27.86 -11.22
C PRO A 129 -23.52 28.70 -11.31
N PRO A 130 -24.12 28.85 -12.51
CA PRO A 130 -25.20 29.82 -12.79
C PRO A 130 -26.55 29.51 -12.14
N ASP A 131 -26.68 28.37 -11.46
CA ASP A 131 -27.82 28.07 -10.61
C ASP A 131 -27.42 28.28 -9.14
N GLY A 132 -27.68 29.47 -8.61
CA GLY A 132 -27.52 29.82 -7.18
C GLY A 132 -28.43 29.03 -6.23
N ARG A 133 -28.71 27.75 -6.52
CA ARG A 133 -29.42 26.84 -5.64
C ARG A 133 -28.58 26.62 -4.40
N ALA A 134 -28.99 27.28 -3.32
CA ALA A 134 -28.43 27.05 -1.99
C ALA A 134 -28.40 25.55 -1.70
N LYS A 135 -27.19 25.00 -1.54
CA LYS A 135 -26.97 23.59 -1.26
C LYS A 135 -27.77 23.21 -0.01
N GLY A 136 -28.66 22.23 -0.14
CA GLY A 136 -29.52 21.77 0.96
C GLY A 136 -30.96 22.27 0.93
N ILE A 137 -31.37 23.09 -0.05
CA ILE A 137 -32.80 23.40 -0.28
C ILE A 137 -33.30 22.58 -1.47
N GLY A 138 -34.28 21.71 -1.20
CA GLY A 138 -35.04 21.01 -2.22
C GLY A 138 -36.40 21.68 -2.43
N HIS A 139 -37.04 21.37 -3.56
CA HIS A 139 -38.43 21.71 -3.79
C HIS A 139 -39.14 20.57 -4.53
N HIS A 140 -40.46 20.53 -4.42
CA HIS A 140 -41.32 19.68 -5.24
C HIS A 140 -42.64 20.41 -5.50
N ARG A 141 -43.35 20.02 -6.57
CA ARG A 141 -44.66 20.56 -6.88
C ARG A 141 -45.75 19.59 -6.45
N LYS A 142 -46.77 20.06 -5.74
CA LYS A 142 -47.95 19.28 -5.34
C LYS A 142 -49.18 20.15 -5.51
N GLY A 143 -50.13 19.74 -6.36
CA GLY A 143 -51.35 20.51 -6.63
C GLY A 143 -51.08 21.90 -7.24
N GLY A 144 -50.10 22.03 -8.14
CA GLY A 144 -49.72 23.31 -8.76
C GLY A 144 -48.85 24.21 -7.88
N GLU A 145 -48.82 23.99 -6.56
CA GLU A 145 -48.01 24.76 -5.63
C GLU A 145 -46.57 24.23 -5.56
N THR A 146 -45.60 25.14 -5.44
CA THR A 146 -44.19 24.80 -5.18
C THR A 146 -43.94 24.78 -3.68
N LEU A 147 -43.52 23.62 -3.17
CA LEU A 147 -43.19 23.41 -1.77
C LEU A 147 -41.68 23.22 -1.61
N TYR A 148 -41.06 24.00 -0.74
CA TYR A 148 -39.64 23.99 -0.41
C TYR A 148 -39.38 23.22 0.87
N PHE A 149 -38.23 22.54 0.96
CA PHE A 149 -37.79 21.86 2.17
C PHE A 149 -36.27 21.97 2.31
N ALA A 150 -35.79 21.99 3.54
CA ALA A 150 -34.37 21.93 3.84
C ALA A 150 -33.92 20.48 4.09
N THR A 151 -32.69 20.16 3.74
CA THR A 151 -32.08 18.86 3.98
C THR A 151 -30.59 18.99 4.25
N VAL A 152 -30.12 18.38 5.33
CA VAL A 152 -28.71 18.34 5.72
C VAL A 152 -28.34 16.90 6.07
N GLY A 153 -27.23 16.42 5.50
CA GLY A 153 -26.68 15.10 5.82
C GLY A 153 -25.46 15.21 6.72
N VAL A 154 -25.37 14.31 7.70
CA VAL A 154 -24.19 14.08 8.55
C VAL A 154 -23.93 12.58 8.60
N CYS A 155 -22.80 12.15 8.05
CA CYS A 155 -22.52 10.72 7.84
C CYS A 155 -23.66 10.07 7.03
N TRP A 156 -24.36 9.09 7.61
CA TRP A 156 -25.51 8.42 6.99
C TRP A 156 -26.85 8.92 7.52
N LEU A 157 -26.84 9.84 8.48
CA LEU A 157 -28.06 10.48 8.97
C LEU A 157 -28.41 11.64 8.05
N VAL A 158 -29.68 11.72 7.71
CA VAL A 158 -30.24 12.83 6.94
C VAL A 158 -31.33 13.48 7.78
N PHE A 159 -31.15 14.78 8.01
CA PHE A 159 -32.12 15.64 8.66
C PHE A 159 -32.86 16.40 7.57
N ARG A 160 -34.19 16.35 7.60
CA ARG A 160 -35.06 16.99 6.62
C ARG A 160 -36.14 17.79 7.35
N SER A 161 -36.40 19.00 6.89
CA SER A 161 -37.52 19.79 7.41
C SER A 161 -38.84 19.42 6.74
N ARG A 162 -39.96 19.81 7.35
CA ARG A 162 -41.26 19.82 6.68
C ARG A 162 -41.19 20.67 5.41
N SER A 163 -42.03 20.34 4.45
CA SER A 163 -42.19 21.13 3.24
C SER A 163 -43.07 22.35 3.51
N ARG A 164 -42.64 23.54 3.05
CA ARG A 164 -43.27 24.85 3.26
C ARG A 164 -43.44 25.56 1.93
N ARG A 165 -44.48 26.40 1.80
CA ARG A 165 -44.69 27.24 0.60
C ARG A 165 -43.66 28.37 0.51
N SER A 166 -43.22 28.88 1.66
CA SER A 166 -42.26 29.97 1.74
C SER A 166 -40.81 29.47 1.63
N LEU A 167 -40.07 30.00 0.66
CA LEU A 167 -38.62 29.77 0.55
C LEU A 167 -37.85 30.35 1.74
N HIS A 168 -38.34 31.46 2.31
CA HIS A 168 -37.72 32.09 3.47
C HIS A 168 -37.79 31.18 4.71
N GLU A 169 -38.95 30.55 4.95
CA GLU A 169 -39.10 29.56 6.02
C GLU A 169 -38.17 28.36 5.81
N ALA A 170 -38.07 27.83 4.58
CA ALA A 170 -37.16 26.74 4.27
C ALA A 170 -35.69 27.12 4.51
N ARG A 171 -35.29 28.38 4.25
CA ARG A 171 -33.95 28.91 4.58
C ARG A 171 -33.73 29.00 6.09
N SER A 172 -34.73 29.45 6.85
CA SER A 172 -34.67 29.47 8.33
C SER A 172 -34.49 28.05 8.89
N HIS A 173 -35.25 27.07 8.38
CA HIS A 173 -35.06 25.66 8.73
C HIS A 173 -33.67 25.14 8.36
N LEU A 174 -33.13 25.50 7.19
CA LEU A 174 -31.77 25.14 6.81
C LEU A 174 -30.73 25.67 7.80
N GLY A 175 -30.90 26.90 8.30
CA GLY A 175 -30.06 27.46 9.35
C GLY A 175 -30.04 26.60 10.61
N SER A 176 -31.22 26.12 11.03
CA SER A 176 -31.35 25.22 12.19
C SER A 176 -30.69 23.85 11.94
N LEU A 177 -30.88 23.27 10.75
CA LEU A 177 -30.26 21.99 10.39
C LEU A 177 -28.73 22.09 10.27
N MET A 178 -28.21 23.21 9.78
CA MET A 178 -26.77 23.47 9.70
C MET A 178 -26.16 23.63 11.09
N GLU A 179 -26.88 24.24 12.03
CA GLU A 179 -26.46 24.34 13.43
C GLU A 179 -26.38 22.95 14.11
N ILE A 180 -27.38 22.09 13.88
CA ILE A 180 -27.34 20.68 14.34
C ILE A 180 -26.08 19.99 13.79
N LYS A 181 -25.85 20.09 12.47
CA LYS A 181 -24.66 19.51 11.83
C LYS A 181 -23.36 20.04 12.43
N ARG A 182 -23.28 21.35 12.67
CA ARG A 182 -22.10 22.00 13.25
C ARG A 182 -21.79 21.42 14.64
N ARG A 183 -22.78 21.31 15.52
CA ARG A 183 -22.63 20.73 16.87
C ARG A 183 -22.20 19.27 16.83
N ILE A 184 -22.77 18.46 15.93
CA ILE A 184 -22.35 17.05 15.77
C ILE A 184 -20.88 16.94 15.34
N THR A 185 -20.42 17.87 14.49
CA THR A 185 -19.06 17.84 13.92
C THR A 185 -18.00 18.36 14.89
N LEU A 186 -18.33 19.36 15.72
CA LEU A 186 -17.37 20.01 16.62
C LEU A 186 -17.19 19.29 17.96
N ASN A 187 -18.20 18.56 18.43
CA ASN A 187 -18.13 17.88 19.73
C ASN A 187 -17.28 16.61 19.65
N MET A 188 -16.57 16.28 20.74
CA MET A 188 -15.70 15.09 20.81
C MET A 188 -16.38 13.85 21.43
N GLU A 189 -17.56 14.02 22.02
CA GLU A 189 -18.36 12.94 22.63
C GLU A 189 -18.67 11.78 21.67
N PRO A 190 -19.11 10.60 22.18
CA PRO A 190 -19.62 9.53 21.35
C PRO A 190 -20.69 10.02 20.35
N PHE A 191 -20.69 9.46 19.14
CA PHE A 191 -21.53 9.97 18.04
C PHE A 191 -23.01 10.04 18.40
N ASP A 192 -23.53 9.01 19.07
CA ASP A 192 -24.94 8.92 19.47
C ASP A 192 -25.32 10.07 20.41
N ASP A 193 -24.48 10.35 21.42
CA ASP A 193 -24.73 11.40 22.41
C ASP A 193 -24.58 12.79 21.80
N ARG A 194 -23.62 12.98 20.88
CA ARG A 194 -23.51 14.23 20.11
C ARG A 194 -24.77 14.52 19.31
N VAL A 195 -25.32 13.50 18.65
CA VAL A 195 -26.53 13.65 17.84
C VAL A 195 -27.74 13.99 18.72
N ARG A 196 -27.93 13.28 19.84
CA ARG A 196 -29.01 13.56 20.81
C ARG A 196 -28.91 14.97 21.39
N ALA A 197 -27.74 15.35 21.88
CA ALA A 197 -27.50 16.67 22.48
C ALA A 197 -27.64 17.81 21.45
N ALA A 198 -27.16 17.62 20.22
CA ALA A 198 -27.26 18.62 19.16
C ALA A 198 -28.72 18.86 18.74
N VAL A 199 -29.49 17.80 18.50
CA VAL A 199 -30.89 17.92 18.09
C VAL A 199 -31.73 18.55 19.22
N SER A 200 -31.65 18.01 20.44
CA SER A 200 -32.40 18.55 21.58
C SER A 200 -32.03 20.00 21.91
N GLY A 201 -30.73 20.35 21.87
CA GLY A 201 -30.26 21.70 22.14
C GLY A 201 -30.80 22.72 21.14
N VAL A 202 -30.73 22.42 19.84
CA VAL A 202 -31.23 23.34 18.80
C VAL A 202 -32.75 23.51 18.84
N LEU A 203 -33.49 22.43 19.09
CA LEU A 203 -34.95 22.51 19.22
C LEU A 203 -35.37 23.36 20.43
N ARG A 204 -34.67 23.23 21.56
CA ARG A 204 -34.92 24.02 22.77
C ARG A 204 -34.63 25.51 22.56
N GLU A 205 -33.47 25.84 21.99
CA GLU A 205 -33.05 27.24 21.76
C GLU A 205 -33.96 27.99 20.79
N ARG A 206 -34.49 27.29 19.78
CA ARG A 206 -35.41 27.87 18.79
C ARG A 206 -36.85 27.94 19.29
N HIS A 207 -37.11 27.57 20.55
CA HIS A 207 -38.43 27.57 21.17
C HIS A 207 -39.48 26.82 20.33
N VAL A 208 -39.04 25.77 19.63
CA VAL A 208 -39.90 24.94 18.79
C VAL A 208 -40.74 24.11 19.74
N ARG A 209 -41.94 24.60 20.07
CA ARG A 209 -42.87 23.95 21.00
C ARG A 209 -43.59 22.82 20.27
N GLY A 210 -42.91 21.69 20.17
CA GLY A 210 -43.47 20.44 19.64
C GLY A 210 -43.13 20.14 18.18
N ASP A 211 -43.51 18.93 17.77
CA ASP A 211 -43.21 18.36 16.45
C ASP A 211 -43.77 19.15 15.26
N SER A 212 -44.80 19.96 15.48
CA SER A 212 -45.58 20.63 14.43
C SER A 212 -44.85 21.78 13.73
N ASP A 213 -43.94 22.48 14.41
CA ASP A 213 -43.42 23.77 13.95
C ASP A 213 -42.30 23.61 12.91
N VAL A 214 -41.27 22.82 13.21
CA VAL A 214 -40.21 22.52 12.23
C VAL A 214 -40.58 21.32 11.36
N GLY A 215 -41.37 20.37 11.91
CA GLY A 215 -41.60 19.05 11.32
C GLY A 215 -40.28 18.39 10.93
N LEU A 216 -39.34 18.37 11.88
CA LEU A 216 -38.04 17.75 11.68
C LEU A 216 -38.24 16.25 11.50
N SER A 217 -37.74 15.73 10.39
CA SER A 217 -37.72 14.31 10.12
C SER A 217 -36.30 13.83 9.96
N ILE A 218 -35.98 12.73 10.62
CA ILE A 218 -34.66 12.11 10.63
C ILE A 218 -34.79 10.72 10.02
N PHE A 219 -33.87 10.37 9.13
CA PHE A 219 -33.80 9.03 8.56
C PHE A 219 -32.37 8.66 8.23
N VAL A 220 -32.12 7.36 8.07
CA VAL A 220 -30.82 6.83 7.67
C VAL A 220 -30.81 6.63 6.17
N ARG A 221 -29.75 7.10 5.51
CA ARG A 221 -29.48 6.89 4.10
C ARG A 221 -28.23 6.05 3.93
N VAL A 222 -28.37 4.87 3.33
CA VAL A 222 -27.28 3.94 3.06
C VAL A 222 -27.05 3.87 1.57
N ALA A 223 -25.83 4.20 1.13
CA ALA A 223 -25.49 4.18 -0.29
C ALA A 223 -25.56 2.75 -0.85
N ALA A 224 -26.57 2.47 -1.67
CA ALA A 224 -26.80 1.17 -2.28
C ALA A 224 -26.79 1.24 -3.82
N SER A 225 -26.26 2.33 -4.36
CA SER A 225 -26.29 2.65 -5.79
C SER A 225 -25.60 1.62 -6.68
N HIS A 226 -24.59 0.92 -6.16
CA HIS A 226 -23.97 -0.20 -6.88
C HIS A 226 -24.95 -1.35 -7.12
N TRP A 227 -25.80 -1.68 -6.13
CA TRP A 227 -26.72 -2.83 -6.22
C TRP A 227 -28.06 -2.49 -6.87
N ILE A 228 -28.67 -1.37 -6.49
CA ILE A 228 -30.05 -1.03 -6.91
C ILE A 228 -30.14 0.29 -7.67
N GLY A 229 -29.01 0.92 -8.01
CA GLY A 229 -28.96 2.19 -8.74
C GLY A 229 -29.34 3.44 -7.92
N ARG A 230 -29.70 3.27 -6.65
CA ARG A 230 -30.08 4.35 -5.73
C ARG A 230 -29.69 4.05 -4.29
N ASP A 231 -29.79 5.06 -3.42
CA ASP A 231 -29.58 4.89 -1.99
C ASP A 231 -30.81 4.27 -1.33
N LEU A 232 -30.59 3.43 -0.31
CA LEU A 232 -31.64 2.97 0.58
C LEU A 232 -31.93 4.06 1.62
N VAL A 233 -33.21 4.28 1.87
CA VAL A 233 -33.71 5.26 2.85
C VAL A 233 -34.63 4.54 3.80
N THR A 234 -34.35 4.63 5.10
CA THR A 234 -35.23 4.09 6.15
C THR A 234 -36.52 4.93 6.24
N PRO A 235 -37.58 4.41 6.89
CA PRO A 235 -38.72 5.22 7.27
C PRO A 235 -38.29 6.50 8.01
N MET A 236 -39.08 7.56 7.84
CA MET A 236 -38.83 8.85 8.48
C MET A 236 -39.30 8.78 9.94
N HIS A 237 -38.50 9.37 10.82
CA HIS A 237 -38.74 9.42 12.25
C HIS A 237 -38.81 10.87 12.74
N GLY A 238 -39.64 11.13 13.74
CA GLY A 238 -39.67 12.41 14.45
C GLY A 238 -38.41 12.60 15.30
N PRO A 239 -38.19 13.81 15.84
CA PRO A 239 -37.08 14.07 16.76
C PRO A 239 -37.23 13.30 18.08
N GLU A 240 -38.46 12.97 18.49
CA GLU A 240 -38.74 12.17 19.69
C GLU A 240 -38.23 10.72 19.55
N GLU A 241 -38.28 10.16 18.33
CA GLU A 241 -37.83 8.80 18.01
C GLU A 241 -36.32 8.73 17.68
N ILE A 242 -35.52 9.72 18.09
CA ILE A 242 -34.09 9.79 17.74
C ILE A 242 -33.29 8.57 18.20
N GLY A 243 -33.68 7.94 19.32
CA GLY A 243 -33.08 6.70 19.79
C GLY A 243 -33.20 5.58 18.76
N SER A 244 -34.40 5.37 18.21
CA SER A 244 -34.68 4.35 17.19
C SER A 244 -33.92 4.61 15.89
N VAL A 245 -33.74 5.88 15.51
CA VAL A 245 -32.94 6.25 14.32
C VAL A 245 -31.47 5.93 14.52
N LEU A 246 -30.92 6.21 15.70
CA LEU A 246 -29.53 5.91 16.03
C LEU A 246 -29.30 4.39 16.07
N ASP A 247 -30.25 3.61 16.57
CA ASP A 247 -30.20 2.15 16.51
C ASP A 247 -30.22 1.63 15.08
N ALA A 248 -31.13 2.15 14.24
CA ALA A 248 -31.18 1.83 12.82
C ALA A 248 -29.85 2.17 12.11
N TRP A 249 -29.26 3.32 12.46
CA TRP A 249 -27.97 3.76 11.93
C TRP A 249 -26.85 2.81 12.32
N ARG A 250 -26.77 2.37 13.59
CA ARG A 250 -25.77 1.39 14.06
C ARG A 250 -25.91 0.07 13.32
N ARG A 251 -27.11 -0.51 13.29
CA ARG A 251 -27.37 -1.79 12.61
C ARG A 251 -26.98 -1.76 11.13
N LEU A 252 -27.37 -0.71 10.41
CA LEU A 252 -27.03 -0.57 9.00
C LEU A 252 -25.53 -0.34 8.80
N ARG A 253 -24.89 0.41 9.71
CA ARG A 253 -23.44 0.64 9.70
C ARG A 253 -22.67 -0.66 9.92
N ASP A 254 -23.08 -1.46 10.89
CA ASP A 254 -22.42 -2.73 11.21
C ASP A 254 -22.63 -3.73 10.07
N ALA A 255 -23.84 -3.81 9.51
CA ALA A 255 -24.14 -4.67 8.36
C ALA A 255 -23.26 -4.36 7.13
N ARG A 256 -23.06 -3.06 6.85
CA ARG A 256 -22.25 -2.60 5.73
C ARG A 256 -20.75 -2.64 6.02
N GLY A 257 -20.34 -2.47 7.28
CA GLY A 257 -18.95 -2.32 7.67
C GLY A 257 -18.42 -0.88 7.53
N LEU A 258 -17.11 -0.73 7.67
CA LEU A 258 -16.45 0.57 7.67
C LEU A 258 -16.67 1.32 6.35
N PRO A 259 -17.13 2.59 6.39
CA PRO A 259 -17.29 3.37 5.19
C PRO A 259 -15.94 3.54 4.49
N SER A 260 -15.89 3.14 3.23
CA SER A 260 -14.75 3.39 2.36
C SER A 260 -14.57 4.90 2.14
N ILE A 261 -13.60 5.51 2.82
CA ILE A 261 -13.22 6.91 2.57
C ILE A 261 -12.44 6.98 1.26
N GLY A 262 -13.10 7.27 0.14
CA GLY A 262 -12.45 7.54 -1.14
C GLY A 262 -13.36 7.33 -2.36
N GLY A 263 -13.14 8.12 -3.41
CA GLY A 263 -14.02 8.18 -4.59
C GLY A 263 -13.85 7.06 -5.62
N ARG A 264 -13.02 6.05 -5.39
CA ARG A 264 -12.76 5.01 -6.41
C ARG A 264 -13.91 4.00 -6.55
N GLY A 265 -14.90 3.99 -5.68
CA GLY A 265 -16.02 3.03 -5.75
C GLY A 265 -15.72 1.72 -5.03
N LEU A 266 -16.74 0.85 -4.91
CA LEU A 266 -16.74 -0.27 -3.97
C LEU A 266 -15.79 -1.42 -4.39
N LEU A 267 -15.76 -1.75 -5.69
CA LEU A 267 -14.92 -2.81 -6.27
C LEU A 267 -13.42 -2.58 -6.07
N TRP A 268 -12.98 -1.35 -5.79
CA TRP A 268 -11.56 -1.05 -5.62
C TRP A 268 -10.99 -1.51 -4.27
N ARG A 269 -11.86 -1.88 -3.33
CA ARG A 269 -11.48 -2.26 -1.97
C ARG A 269 -11.94 -3.64 -1.57
N HIS A 270 -12.96 -4.13 -2.25
CA HIS A 270 -13.61 -5.38 -1.93
C HIS A 270 -13.71 -6.23 -3.18
N SER A 271 -13.55 -7.54 -3.01
CA SER A 271 -13.83 -8.48 -4.08
C SER A 271 -15.33 -8.48 -4.42
N PRO A 272 -15.73 -8.90 -5.63
CA PRO A 272 -17.15 -9.05 -5.98
C PRO A 272 -17.93 -9.90 -4.98
N GLU A 273 -17.31 -10.94 -4.42
CA GLU A 273 -17.90 -11.86 -3.44
C GLU A 273 -18.13 -11.14 -2.09
N GLU A 274 -17.14 -10.39 -1.60
CA GLU A 274 -17.27 -9.57 -0.40
C GLU A 274 -18.38 -8.53 -0.53
N ILE A 275 -18.50 -7.93 -1.70
CA ILE A 275 -19.55 -6.95 -2.02
C ILE A 275 -20.94 -7.59 -2.01
N GLY A 276 -21.07 -8.81 -2.55
CA GLY A 276 -22.32 -9.59 -2.50
C GLY A 276 -22.72 -9.95 -1.07
N ALA A 277 -21.76 -10.39 -0.24
CA ALA A 277 -21.99 -10.68 1.17
C ALA A 277 -22.39 -9.43 1.97
N MET A 278 -21.71 -8.31 1.73
CA MET A 278 -22.06 -7.01 2.34
C MET A 278 -23.48 -6.58 1.96
N TRP A 279 -23.87 -6.73 0.69
CA TRP A 279 -25.23 -6.42 0.26
C TRP A 279 -26.27 -7.26 0.96
N SER A 280 -26.03 -8.56 1.06
CA SER A 280 -26.96 -9.49 1.72
C SER A 280 -27.23 -9.07 3.17
N ARG A 281 -26.17 -8.71 3.93
CA ARG A 281 -26.31 -8.18 5.29
C ARG A 281 -27.08 -6.86 5.34
N VAL A 282 -26.77 -5.92 4.45
CA VAL A 282 -27.45 -4.61 4.38
C VAL A 282 -28.93 -4.76 4.01
N ARG A 283 -29.24 -5.60 3.02
CA ARG A 283 -30.61 -5.93 2.58
C ARG A 283 -31.41 -6.51 3.73
N GLN A 284 -30.84 -7.49 4.45
CA GLN A 284 -31.48 -8.10 5.62
C GLN A 284 -31.78 -7.07 6.72
N ALA A 285 -30.76 -6.32 7.16
CA ALA A 285 -30.93 -5.31 8.20
C ALA A 285 -31.94 -4.23 7.80
N TYR A 286 -31.98 -3.83 6.52
CA TYR A 286 -32.95 -2.88 6.01
C TYR A 286 -34.38 -3.42 6.06
N LEU A 287 -34.60 -4.66 5.62
CA LEU A 287 -35.92 -5.30 5.67
C LEU A 287 -36.43 -5.40 7.11
N GLU A 288 -35.59 -5.86 8.05
CA GLU A 288 -35.93 -5.93 9.47
C GLU A 288 -36.35 -4.57 10.04
N LEU A 289 -35.61 -3.50 9.73
CA LEU A 289 -35.93 -2.14 10.17
C LEU A 289 -37.25 -1.62 9.58
N CYS A 290 -37.55 -1.94 8.32
CA CYS A 290 -38.81 -1.56 7.70
C CYS A 290 -39.99 -2.36 8.25
N VAL A 291 -39.84 -3.66 8.47
CA VAL A 291 -40.87 -4.54 9.04
C VAL A 291 -41.20 -4.13 10.48
N ALA A 292 -40.18 -3.77 11.28
CA ALA A 292 -40.38 -3.21 12.62
C ALA A 292 -41.23 -1.92 12.64
N ARG A 293 -41.38 -1.24 11.49
CA ARG A 293 -42.24 -0.06 11.31
C ARG A 293 -43.56 -0.38 10.60
N GLY A 294 -43.94 -1.66 10.53
CA GLY A 294 -45.21 -2.12 9.94
C GLY A 294 -45.20 -2.22 8.42
N ALA A 295 -44.03 -2.19 7.78
CA ALA A 295 -43.95 -2.42 6.34
C ALA A 295 -44.09 -3.92 6.01
N ASP A 296 -44.79 -4.24 4.92
CA ASP A 296 -44.91 -5.61 4.42
C ASP A 296 -43.57 -6.14 3.88
N ALA A 297 -43.01 -7.13 4.58
CA ALA A 297 -41.73 -7.76 4.28
C ALA A 297 -41.67 -8.29 2.83
N GLN A 298 -42.70 -8.99 2.38
CA GLN A 298 -42.71 -9.67 1.08
C GLN A 298 -42.74 -8.66 -0.06
N ARG A 299 -43.58 -7.63 0.06
CA ARG A 299 -43.66 -6.55 -0.91
C ARG A 299 -42.35 -5.77 -1.01
N LEU A 300 -41.70 -5.48 0.12
CA LEU A 300 -40.40 -4.81 0.11
C LEU A 300 -39.31 -5.68 -0.50
N ALA A 301 -39.23 -6.96 -0.15
CA ALA A 301 -38.25 -7.89 -0.71
C ALA A 301 -38.39 -7.99 -2.23
N THR A 302 -39.61 -8.25 -2.72
CA THR A 302 -39.92 -8.33 -4.16
C THR A 302 -39.52 -7.06 -4.90
N ARG A 303 -39.76 -5.89 -4.29
CA ARG A 303 -39.35 -4.60 -4.86
C ARG A 303 -37.83 -4.46 -4.94
N LEU A 304 -37.10 -4.87 -3.91
CA LEU A 304 -35.63 -4.83 -3.92
C LEU A 304 -35.07 -5.77 -4.98
N ASP A 305 -35.65 -6.96 -5.12
CA ASP A 305 -35.24 -7.96 -6.11
C ASP A 305 -35.44 -7.45 -7.53
N GLY A 306 -36.58 -6.80 -7.81
CA GLY A 306 -36.81 -6.15 -9.10
C GLY A 306 -35.79 -5.05 -9.44
N LEU A 307 -35.34 -4.28 -8.43
CA LEU A 307 -34.30 -3.26 -8.65
C LEU A 307 -32.92 -3.86 -8.85
N GLU A 308 -32.62 -4.93 -8.11
CA GLU A 308 -31.37 -5.65 -8.24
C GLU A 308 -31.25 -6.32 -9.62
N ALA A 309 -32.32 -6.96 -10.08
CA ALA A 309 -32.42 -7.53 -11.42
C ALA A 309 -32.25 -6.46 -12.50
N ALA A 310 -32.93 -5.31 -12.37
CA ALA A 310 -32.79 -4.20 -13.30
C ALA A 310 -31.35 -3.64 -13.37
N ARG A 311 -30.56 -3.79 -12.31
CA ARG A 311 -29.17 -3.31 -12.23
C ARG A 311 -28.13 -4.36 -12.58
N LEU A 312 -28.52 -5.62 -12.78
CA LEU A 312 -27.60 -6.75 -12.96
C LEU A 312 -26.59 -6.51 -14.09
N SER A 313 -27.06 -6.17 -15.30
CA SER A 313 -26.20 -5.94 -16.46
C SER A 313 -25.18 -4.81 -16.27
N HIS A 314 -25.49 -3.80 -15.45
CA HIS A 314 -24.55 -2.74 -15.11
C HIS A 314 -23.46 -3.25 -14.16
N ARG A 315 -23.84 -4.05 -13.15
CA ARG A 315 -22.89 -4.64 -12.20
C ARG A 315 -21.93 -5.59 -12.89
N GLU A 316 -22.41 -6.42 -13.80
CA GLU A 316 -21.56 -7.32 -14.60
C GLU A 316 -20.50 -6.54 -15.39
N ARG A 317 -20.89 -5.43 -16.03
CA ARG A 317 -19.95 -4.54 -16.71
C ARG A 317 -18.95 -3.87 -15.76
N GLU A 318 -19.36 -3.53 -14.55
CA GLU A 318 -18.45 -2.99 -13.52
C GLU A 318 -17.44 -4.03 -13.06
N VAL A 319 -17.89 -5.27 -12.80
CA VAL A 319 -17.05 -6.40 -12.41
C VAL A 319 -16.06 -6.73 -13.54
N GLU A 320 -16.51 -6.78 -14.79
CA GLU A 320 -15.65 -7.03 -15.94
C GLU A 320 -14.58 -5.94 -16.11
N ARG A 321 -14.98 -4.66 -16.01
CA ARG A 321 -14.02 -3.53 -16.02
C ARG A 321 -12.99 -3.65 -14.90
N TRP A 322 -13.44 -4.02 -13.70
CA TRP A 322 -12.56 -4.22 -12.56
C TRP A 322 -11.58 -5.39 -12.78
N ARG A 323 -12.05 -6.52 -13.31
CA ARG A 323 -11.20 -7.69 -13.65
C ARG A 323 -10.11 -7.30 -14.65
N ARG A 324 -10.45 -6.56 -15.70
CA ARG A 324 -9.47 -6.04 -16.67
C ARG A 324 -8.44 -5.15 -16.00
N TYR A 325 -8.90 -4.20 -15.17
CA TYR A 325 -8.01 -3.33 -14.41
C TYR A 325 -7.03 -4.11 -13.52
N CYS A 326 -7.53 -5.11 -12.77
CA CYS A 326 -6.70 -5.97 -11.94
C CYS A 326 -5.67 -6.74 -12.78
N SER A 327 -6.10 -7.36 -13.87
CA SER A 327 -5.21 -8.08 -14.80
C SER A 327 -4.11 -7.16 -15.38
N GLU A 328 -4.46 -5.96 -15.82
CA GLU A 328 -3.49 -4.97 -16.33
C GLU A 328 -2.50 -4.53 -15.24
N ARG A 329 -2.98 -4.26 -14.03
CA ARG A 329 -2.15 -3.89 -12.89
C ARG A 329 -1.18 -5.02 -12.54
N ASP A 330 -1.63 -6.26 -12.52
CA ASP A 330 -0.81 -7.42 -12.20
C ASP A 330 0.22 -7.67 -13.31
N ALA A 331 -0.16 -7.49 -14.58
CA ALA A 331 0.78 -7.54 -15.70
C ALA A 331 1.86 -6.44 -15.60
N MET A 332 1.49 -5.21 -15.22
CA MET A 332 2.45 -4.14 -14.96
C MET A 332 3.37 -4.46 -13.79
N GLN A 333 2.84 -5.07 -12.73
CA GLN A 333 3.64 -5.48 -11.58
C GLN A 333 4.66 -6.57 -11.95
N ARG A 334 4.23 -7.61 -12.68
CA ARG A 334 5.13 -8.64 -13.21
C ARG A 334 6.24 -8.06 -14.09
N LYS A 335 5.92 -7.08 -14.93
CA LYS A 335 6.92 -6.36 -15.74
C LYS A 335 7.95 -5.63 -14.87
N ARG A 336 7.52 -4.97 -13.79
CA ARG A 336 8.41 -4.31 -12.83
C ARG A 336 9.31 -5.31 -12.12
N ASP A 337 8.75 -6.42 -11.66
CA ASP A 337 9.50 -7.45 -10.94
C ASP A 337 10.52 -8.13 -11.85
N THR A 338 10.13 -8.41 -13.11
CA THR A 338 11.04 -8.92 -14.14
C THR A 338 12.18 -7.94 -14.44
N ALA A 339 11.87 -6.65 -14.58
CA ALA A 339 12.88 -5.61 -14.79
C ALA A 339 13.81 -5.47 -13.57
N ALA A 340 13.28 -5.59 -12.35
CA ALA A 340 14.07 -5.57 -11.12
C ALA A 340 15.05 -6.76 -11.06
N CYS A 341 14.57 -7.97 -11.37
CA CYS A 341 15.41 -9.18 -11.46
C CYS A 341 16.50 -9.02 -12.53
N SER A 342 16.16 -8.50 -13.71
CA SER A 342 17.14 -8.23 -14.77
C SER A 342 18.21 -7.23 -14.32
N ARG A 343 17.83 -6.16 -13.61
CA ARG A 343 18.79 -5.18 -13.05
C ARG A 343 19.69 -5.82 -12.00
N GLN A 344 19.15 -6.67 -11.14
CA GLN A 344 19.92 -7.40 -10.13
C GLN A 344 20.95 -8.34 -10.76
N ARG A 345 20.54 -9.13 -11.76
CA ARG A 345 21.47 -9.98 -12.53
C ARG A 345 22.57 -9.18 -13.21
N GLN A 346 22.22 -8.06 -13.83
CA GLN A 346 23.24 -7.17 -14.43
C GLN A 346 24.21 -6.59 -13.39
N ARG A 347 23.73 -6.28 -12.17
CA ARG A 347 24.60 -5.83 -11.08
C ARG A 347 25.55 -6.95 -10.64
N GLN A 348 25.05 -8.17 -10.45
CA GLN A 348 25.87 -9.33 -10.10
C GLN A 348 26.96 -9.57 -11.16
N TYR A 349 26.58 -9.61 -12.44
CA TYR A 349 27.53 -9.75 -13.54
C TYR A 349 28.60 -8.65 -13.56
N ARG A 350 28.24 -7.39 -13.26
CA ARG A 350 29.22 -6.29 -13.15
C ARG A 350 30.17 -6.49 -11.97
N LEU A 351 29.70 -7.01 -10.85
CA LEU A 351 30.53 -7.30 -9.67
C LEU A 351 31.48 -8.46 -9.96
N GLU A 352 31.00 -9.58 -10.49
CA GLU A 352 31.82 -10.71 -10.90
C GLU A 352 32.90 -10.29 -11.90
N ARG A 353 32.53 -9.47 -12.90
CA ARG A 353 33.49 -8.94 -13.87
C ARG A 353 34.53 -8.03 -13.23
N ARG A 354 34.14 -7.23 -12.23
CA ARG A 354 35.06 -6.37 -11.47
C ARG A 354 36.01 -7.21 -10.62
N GLU A 355 35.52 -8.24 -9.96
CA GLU A 355 36.34 -9.18 -9.18
C GLU A 355 37.33 -9.94 -10.06
N ALA A 356 36.87 -10.46 -11.20
CA ALA A 356 37.74 -11.09 -12.19
C ALA A 356 38.83 -10.14 -12.71
N TRP A 357 38.48 -8.87 -12.96
CA TRP A 357 39.46 -7.85 -13.35
C TRP A 357 40.48 -7.57 -12.25
N LEU A 358 40.03 -7.43 -11.00
CA LEU A 358 40.89 -7.22 -9.84
C LEU A 358 41.83 -8.42 -9.61
N SER A 359 41.33 -9.65 -9.79
CA SER A 359 42.14 -10.87 -9.69
C SER A 359 43.27 -10.87 -10.72
N ARG A 360 42.94 -10.62 -12.00
CA ARG A 360 43.93 -10.50 -13.08
C ARG A 360 44.94 -9.37 -12.83
N ALA A 361 44.48 -8.25 -12.27
CA ALA A 361 45.37 -7.14 -11.91
C ALA A 361 46.37 -7.55 -10.82
N LYS A 362 45.91 -8.25 -9.77
CA LYS A 362 46.76 -8.80 -8.71
C LYS A 362 47.79 -9.78 -9.26
N GLU A 363 47.37 -10.71 -10.12
CA GLU A 363 48.27 -11.68 -10.77
C GLU A 363 49.35 -10.99 -11.61
N ARG A 364 48.98 -9.97 -12.40
CA ARG A 364 49.94 -9.16 -13.16
C ARG A 364 50.95 -8.46 -12.26
N CYS A 365 50.50 -7.82 -11.18
CA CYS A 365 51.39 -7.20 -10.20
C CYS A 365 52.34 -8.23 -9.57
N ALA A 366 51.82 -9.39 -9.18
CA ALA A 366 52.64 -10.48 -8.62
C ALA A 366 53.64 -11.04 -9.64
N ALA A 367 53.28 -11.12 -10.92
CA ALA A 367 54.18 -11.55 -11.99
C ALA A 367 55.32 -10.54 -12.20
N VAL A 368 55.02 -9.24 -12.19
CA VAL A 368 56.02 -8.16 -12.25
C VAL A 368 56.96 -8.23 -11.04
N HIS A 369 56.43 -8.46 -9.84
CA HIS A 369 57.23 -8.62 -8.62
C HIS A 369 58.19 -9.82 -8.75
N ARG A 370 57.67 -10.99 -9.11
CA ARG A 370 58.48 -12.21 -9.38
C ARG A 370 59.54 -11.99 -10.46
N ALA A 371 59.24 -11.21 -11.50
CA ALA A 371 60.21 -10.87 -12.53
C ALA A 371 61.35 -9.96 -11.99
N ARG A 372 61.03 -8.99 -11.13
CA ARG A 372 62.01 -8.15 -10.46
C ARG A 372 62.90 -8.95 -9.51
N GLU A 373 62.32 -9.82 -8.69
CA GLU A 373 63.06 -10.74 -7.82
C GLU A 373 64.03 -11.61 -8.62
N ARG A 374 63.55 -12.25 -9.70
CA ARG A 374 64.43 -13.03 -10.59
C ARG A 374 65.53 -12.21 -11.26
N ARG A 375 65.30 -10.93 -11.51
CA ARG A 375 66.34 -10.03 -12.05
C ARG A 375 67.36 -9.69 -10.98
N ALA A 376 66.92 -9.42 -9.76
CA ALA A 376 67.80 -9.16 -8.62
C ALA A 376 68.68 -10.38 -8.30
N LEU A 377 68.09 -11.58 -8.25
CA LEU A 377 68.84 -12.83 -8.06
C LEU A 377 69.92 -13.01 -9.13
N ARG A 378 69.60 -12.79 -10.42
CA ARG A 378 70.58 -12.85 -11.53
C ARG A 378 71.68 -11.79 -11.46
N ILE A 379 71.46 -10.67 -10.75
CA ILE A 379 72.51 -9.67 -10.52
C ILE A 379 73.42 -10.15 -9.40
N VAL A 380 72.85 -10.65 -8.31
CA VAL A 380 73.61 -11.23 -7.19
C VAL A 380 74.45 -12.42 -7.65
N GLU A 381 73.89 -13.36 -8.42
CA GLU A 381 74.63 -14.49 -9.02
C GLU A 381 75.82 -14.02 -9.87
N ARG A 382 75.63 -12.97 -10.68
CA ARG A 382 76.71 -12.38 -11.48
C ARG A 382 77.80 -11.75 -10.62
N LEU A 383 77.42 -11.03 -9.56
CA LEU A 383 78.38 -10.44 -8.63
C LEU A 383 79.17 -11.52 -7.90
N VAL A 384 78.51 -12.57 -7.40
CA VAL A 384 79.18 -13.72 -6.76
C VAL A 384 80.17 -14.36 -7.73
N ALA A 385 79.76 -14.63 -8.98
CA ALA A 385 80.66 -15.18 -9.99
C ALA A 385 81.87 -14.27 -10.29
N GLN A 386 81.67 -12.96 -10.39
CA GLN A 386 82.75 -11.98 -10.58
C GLN A 386 83.73 -11.97 -9.39
N TRP A 387 83.21 -11.99 -8.16
CA TRP A 387 84.01 -12.05 -6.94
C TRP A 387 84.82 -13.33 -6.87
N SER A 388 84.23 -14.49 -7.13
CA SER A 388 84.95 -15.77 -7.19
C SER A 388 86.03 -15.77 -8.27
N ALA A 389 85.80 -15.13 -9.42
CA ALA A 389 86.82 -14.97 -10.45
C ALA A 389 87.96 -14.05 -10.00
N LEU A 390 87.65 -12.92 -9.35
CA LEU A 390 88.65 -12.02 -8.78
C LEU A 390 89.47 -12.71 -7.69
N GLU A 391 88.85 -13.54 -6.86
CA GLU A 391 89.52 -14.31 -5.81
C GLU A 391 90.47 -15.36 -6.38
N LYS A 392 90.09 -16.04 -7.49
CA LYS A 392 91.01 -16.89 -8.26
C LYS A 392 92.20 -16.10 -8.79
N VAL A 393 91.97 -14.95 -9.43
CA VAL A 393 93.07 -14.09 -9.91
C VAL A 393 93.94 -13.59 -8.75
N ARG A 394 93.35 -13.27 -7.59
CA ARG A 394 94.08 -12.80 -6.41
C ARG A 394 94.93 -13.91 -5.80
N SER A 395 94.40 -15.13 -5.70
CA SER A 395 95.17 -16.30 -5.24
C SER A 395 96.29 -16.67 -6.20
N GLU A 396 96.08 -16.55 -7.52
CA GLU A 396 97.14 -16.70 -8.54
C GLU A 396 98.20 -15.59 -8.48
N ARG A 397 97.83 -14.36 -8.11
CA ARG A 397 98.75 -13.21 -7.96
C ARG A 397 99.48 -13.14 -6.62
N ALA A 398 98.93 -13.75 -5.56
CA ALA A 398 99.51 -13.78 -4.22
C ALA A 398 100.99 -14.26 -4.16
N PRO A 399 101.46 -15.23 -4.96
CA PRO A 399 102.89 -15.59 -4.96
C PRO A 399 103.80 -14.55 -5.65
N LYS A 400 103.28 -13.70 -6.55
CA LYS A 400 104.09 -12.67 -7.26
C LYS A 400 104.23 -11.36 -6.48
N GLN A 401 103.32 -11.08 -5.54
CA GLN A 401 103.34 -9.85 -4.74
C GLN A 401 104.30 -9.88 -3.55
N ARG A 402 104.87 -11.04 -3.21
CA ARG A 402 106.00 -11.16 -2.26
C ARG A 402 107.35 -10.64 -2.80
N ARG A 403 107.40 -10.09 -4.02
CA ARG A 403 108.62 -9.51 -4.61
C ARG A 403 108.42 -8.09 -5.16
N ARG A 404 107.75 -7.20 -4.43
CA ARG A 404 107.85 -5.75 -4.72
C ARG A 404 108.25 -4.92 -3.51
N PRO A 405 109.25 -4.03 -3.64
CA PRO A 405 109.91 -3.38 -2.52
C PRO A 405 109.23 -2.07 -2.09
N GLN A 406 109.40 -1.82 -0.80
CA GLN A 406 109.31 -0.62 0.04
C GLN A 406 109.55 0.78 -0.61
N TRP A 407 108.89 1.14 -1.72
CA TRP A 407 109.06 2.45 -2.41
C TRP A 407 107.91 3.46 -2.21
N GLN A 408 106.96 3.22 -1.29
CA GLN A 408 105.81 4.12 -1.05
C GLN A 408 105.88 4.91 0.28
N GLN A 409 107.07 5.34 0.70
CA GLN A 409 107.22 6.31 1.79
C GLN A 409 107.55 7.75 1.34
N GLN A 410 107.62 8.06 0.04
CA GLN A 410 107.95 9.42 -0.43
C GLN A 410 107.14 9.85 -1.65
N ALA A 411 105.92 10.33 -1.43
CA ALA A 411 105.18 11.23 -2.31
C ALA A 411 103.93 11.72 -1.51
N GLY A 412 103.95 12.81 -0.76
CA GLY A 412 104.68 14.05 -1.01
C GLY A 412 103.85 14.98 -1.90
N GLN A 413 102.77 15.52 -1.34
CA GLN A 413 102.20 16.85 -1.61
C GLN A 413 101.82 17.23 -3.05
N ARG A 414 100.51 17.45 -3.31
CA ARG A 414 99.97 18.50 -4.21
C ARG A 414 98.43 18.56 -4.18
N PRO A 415 97.79 19.66 -4.66
CA PRO A 415 97.02 20.58 -3.83
C PRO A 415 95.49 20.50 -4.04
N GLN A 416 94.78 21.15 -3.11
CA GLN A 416 93.34 21.39 -3.18
C GLN A 416 92.97 22.16 -4.46
N VAL A 417 92.04 21.58 -5.23
CA VAL A 417 91.32 22.27 -6.30
C VAL A 417 89.84 22.27 -5.92
N THR A 418 89.34 23.43 -5.50
CA THR A 418 87.91 23.73 -5.42
C THR A 418 87.36 24.00 -6.82
N PRO A 419 86.19 23.43 -7.19
CA PRO A 419 85.38 23.97 -8.27
C PRO A 419 84.14 24.68 -7.72
N GLN A 420 84.22 25.99 -7.87
CA GLN A 420 83.18 26.98 -7.85
C GLN A 420 82.04 26.64 -8.84
N GLN A 421 80.80 26.82 -8.38
CA GLN A 421 79.59 27.26 -9.11
C GLN A 421 79.45 26.93 -10.61
N ARG A 422 78.45 26.10 -10.95
CA ARG A 422 77.69 26.25 -12.22
C ARG A 422 76.19 25.98 -12.05
N ARG A 423 75.44 27.09 -12.18
CA ARG A 423 74.15 27.30 -12.90
C ARG A 423 72.98 26.36 -12.57
N ARG A 424 71.93 26.85 -11.89
CA ARG A 424 70.75 27.53 -12.50
C ARG A 424 70.24 26.84 -13.78
N GLY A 425 69.21 26.03 -13.61
CA GLY A 425 68.27 25.60 -14.66
C GLY A 425 66.92 25.36 -14.01
N GLY A 426 66.03 26.36 -14.09
CA GLY A 426 64.67 26.26 -13.59
C GLY A 426 63.88 25.20 -14.36
N LEU A 427 63.11 24.40 -13.62
CA LEU A 427 62.05 23.56 -14.17
C LEU A 427 60.71 24.13 -13.69
N PRO A 428 59.71 24.23 -14.56
CA PRO A 428 58.51 25.01 -14.33
C PRO A 428 57.61 24.37 -13.27
N GLU A 429 57.15 25.24 -12.39
CA GLU A 429 56.06 25.10 -11.46
C GLU A 429 54.80 24.59 -12.20
N ARG A 430 54.53 23.29 -12.11
CA ARG A 430 53.25 22.71 -12.53
C ARG A 430 52.18 23.16 -11.54
N ARG A 431 51.44 24.21 -11.92
CA ARG A 431 50.19 24.62 -11.29
C ARG A 431 49.26 23.41 -11.13
N LEU A 432 48.88 23.14 -9.89
CA LEU A 432 47.73 22.31 -9.57
C LEU A 432 46.46 23.02 -10.08
N PRO A 433 45.53 22.33 -10.78
CA PRO A 433 44.22 22.89 -11.07
C PRO A 433 43.44 23.07 -9.75
N PRO A 434 42.61 24.13 -9.65
CA PRO A 434 41.79 24.37 -8.46
C PRO A 434 40.75 23.26 -8.29
N PRO A 435 40.30 22.98 -7.05
CA PRO A 435 39.22 22.04 -6.81
C PRO A 435 37.93 22.60 -7.40
N HIS A 436 37.33 21.86 -8.34
CA HIS A 436 35.97 22.09 -8.76
C HIS A 436 35.04 21.99 -7.54
N GLN A 437 34.40 23.10 -7.21
CA GLN A 437 33.18 23.11 -6.41
C GLN A 437 32.09 22.43 -7.24
N GLU A 438 31.69 21.23 -6.84
CA GLU A 438 30.43 20.62 -7.28
C GLU A 438 29.28 21.18 -6.44
N ARG A 439 28.22 21.57 -7.15
CA ARG A 439 26.93 22.04 -6.63
C ARG A 439 26.02 20.87 -6.26
#